data_AF-R6Z344-F1
#
_entry.id   AF-R6Z344-F1
#
_cell.length_a   1.000
_cell.length_b   1.000
_cell.length_c   1.000
_cell.angle_alpha   90.00
_cell.angle_beta   90.00
_cell.angle_gamma   90.00
#
_symmetry.space_group_name_H-M   'P 1'
#
loop_
_entity.id
_entity.type
_entity.pdbx_description
1 polymer ?
#
loop_
_entity_poly.entity_id
_entity_poly.type
_entity_poly.pdbx_seq_one_letter_code
_entity_poly.pdbx_strand_id
1 'polypeptide(L)'
;MVWLEPKNNWKSSDFFNIQDYNRIKGNLNEIRKLALTLWPDFTFEEMGEDKSYEDYSFYADEINRFEANVEHICQGTFPFQVRERQTFYDNTPFIGWQELNRLEEACRLMYSNLKSREEGRKMLAFTLNGGLFG
;
A
#
# COMPACT_ATOMS: atom_id res chain seq x y z
N MET A 1 -8.27 -8.89 2.35
CA MET A 1 -9.06 -7.99 3.21
C MET A 1 -9.79 -7.00 2.30
N VAL A 2 -10.64 -6.12 2.83
CA VAL A 2 -11.12 -4.96 2.06
C VAL A 2 -10.24 -3.76 2.42
N TRP A 3 -10.05 -2.82 1.50
CA TRP A 3 -9.34 -1.57 1.78
C TRP A 3 -9.92 -0.86 3.02
N LEU A 4 -9.04 -0.43 3.91
CA LEU A 4 -9.38 0.36 5.09
C LEU A 4 -8.68 1.71 5.02
N GLU A 5 -9.33 2.77 5.50
CA GLU A 5 -8.74 4.11 5.49
C GLU A 5 -7.44 4.15 6.34
N PRO A 6 -6.28 4.52 5.76
CA PRO A 6 -5.02 4.59 6.49
C PRO A 6 -5.04 5.69 7.56
N LYS A 7 -4.39 5.45 8.70
CA LYS A 7 -4.28 6.44 9.78
C LYS A 7 -3.07 7.34 9.52
N ASN A 8 -3.24 8.48 8.88
CA ASN A 8 -2.15 9.42 8.59
C ASN A 8 -2.00 10.56 9.61
N ASN A 9 -2.55 10.40 10.81
CA ASN A 9 -2.57 11.41 11.87
C ASN A 9 -1.93 10.91 13.17
N TRP A 10 -0.99 9.98 13.08
CA TRP A 10 -0.22 9.47 14.21
C TRP A 10 0.44 10.61 14.98
N LYS A 11 0.35 10.53 16.32
CA LYS A 11 1.00 11.43 17.27
C LYS A 11 2.06 10.70 18.06
N SER A 12 2.96 11.44 18.70
CA SER A 12 3.98 10.87 19.60
C SER A 12 3.40 10.13 20.80
N SER A 13 2.14 10.42 21.18
CA SER A 13 1.41 9.75 22.24
C SER A 13 0.67 8.48 21.80
N ASP A 14 0.59 8.23 20.49
CA ASP A 14 -0.17 7.10 19.97
C ASP A 14 0.67 5.82 20.01
N PHE A 15 0.03 4.71 20.39
CA PHE A 15 0.64 3.40 20.40
C PHE A 15 0.29 2.64 19.12
N PHE A 16 1.30 2.05 18.49
CA PHE A 16 1.12 1.12 17.39
C PHE A 16 0.68 -0.24 17.92
N ASN A 17 -0.41 -0.79 17.39
CA ASN A 17 -0.96 -2.08 17.82
C ASN A 17 -1.15 -3.04 16.63
N ILE A 18 -1.59 -4.26 16.93
CA ILE A 18 -1.77 -5.31 15.92
C ILE A 18 -2.85 -4.96 14.88
N GLN A 19 -3.85 -4.17 15.24
CA GLN A 19 -4.89 -3.74 14.31
C GLN A 19 -4.32 -2.76 13.29
N ASP A 20 -3.43 -1.86 13.72
CA ASP A 20 -2.70 -0.96 12.83
C ASP A 20 -1.78 -1.74 11.89
N TYR A 21 -1.04 -2.73 12.40
CA TYR A 21 -0.21 -3.62 11.58
C TYR A 21 -1.02 -4.36 10.52
N ASN A 22 -2.09 -5.04 10.93
CA ASN A 22 -2.95 -5.79 10.02
C ASN A 22 -3.66 -4.87 9.01
N ARG A 23 -4.01 -3.63 9.41
CA ARG A 23 -4.55 -2.61 8.50
C ARG A 23 -3.55 -2.27 7.39
N ILE A 24 -2.32 -1.91 7.74
CA ILE A 24 -1.28 -1.52 6.76
C ILE A 24 -1.00 -2.69 5.81
N LYS A 25 -0.80 -3.88 6.36
CA LYS A 25 -0.60 -5.11 5.59
C LYS A 25 -1.76 -5.40 4.64
N GLY A 26 -2.99 -5.34 5.14
CA GLY A 26 -4.21 -5.55 4.35
C GLY A 26 -4.31 -4.55 3.21
N ASN A 27 -4.02 -3.28 3.48
CA ASN A 27 -4.02 -2.21 2.50
C ASN A 27 -2.97 -2.42 1.39
N LEU A 28 -1.73 -2.79 1.74
CA LEU A 28 -0.69 -3.10 0.75
C LEU A 28 -1.09 -4.26 -0.18
N ASN A 29 -1.70 -5.31 0.38
CA ASN A 29 -2.21 -6.43 -0.41
C ASN A 29 -3.33 -6.02 -1.37
N GLU A 30 -4.25 -5.16 -0.94
CA GLU A 30 -5.32 -4.65 -1.82
C GLU A 30 -4.78 -3.69 -2.90
N ILE A 31 -3.80 -2.84 -2.56
CA ILE A 31 -3.08 -2.00 -3.53
C ILE A 31 -2.42 -2.87 -4.60
N ARG A 32 -1.72 -3.95 -4.20
CA ARG A 32 -1.12 -4.91 -5.14
C ARG A 32 -2.19 -5.52 -6.05
N LYS A 33 -3.30 -6.00 -5.50
CA LYS A 33 -4.39 -6.60 -6.30
C LYS A 33 -4.91 -5.61 -7.35
N LEU A 34 -5.17 -4.36 -6.95
CA LEU A 34 -5.59 -3.32 -7.89
C LEU A 34 -4.52 -3.02 -8.94
N ALA A 35 -3.25 -2.94 -8.54
CA ALA A 35 -2.13 -2.74 -9.46
C ALA A 35 -2.07 -3.85 -10.52
N LEU A 36 -2.21 -5.12 -10.12
CA LEU A 36 -2.20 -6.27 -11.03
C LEU A 36 -3.38 -6.31 -12.01
N THR A 37 -4.47 -5.57 -11.75
CA THR A 37 -5.55 -5.42 -12.76
C THR A 37 -5.19 -4.45 -13.89
N LEU A 38 -4.20 -3.58 -13.65
CA LEU A 38 -3.85 -2.47 -14.52
C LEU A 38 -2.45 -2.62 -15.14
N TRP A 39 -1.53 -3.28 -14.45
CA TRP A 39 -0.14 -3.54 -14.86
C TRP A 39 0.19 -5.04 -14.78
N PRO A 40 1.25 -5.48 -15.49
CA PRO A 40 1.80 -6.83 -15.34
C PRO A 40 2.27 -7.12 -13.91
N ASP A 41 2.51 -8.40 -13.62
CA ASP A 41 3.04 -8.82 -12.31
C ASP A 41 4.42 -8.21 -12.03
N PHE A 42 4.67 -7.95 -10.76
CA PHE A 42 5.89 -7.31 -10.26
C PHE A 42 6.29 -7.93 -8.92
N THR A 43 7.54 -7.73 -8.54
CA THR A 43 8.08 -8.25 -7.28
C THR A 43 7.27 -7.74 -6.10
N PHE A 44 6.89 -8.63 -5.18
CA PHE A 44 6.20 -8.24 -3.96
C PHE A 44 6.50 -9.28 -2.89
N GLU A 45 6.96 -8.82 -1.74
CA GLU A 45 7.35 -9.66 -0.62
C GLU A 45 6.14 -10.08 0.19
N GLU A 46 6.08 -11.37 0.53
CA GLU A 46 5.03 -11.90 1.38
C GLU A 46 5.21 -11.44 2.82
N MET A 47 4.17 -10.79 3.36
CA MET A 47 4.16 -10.19 4.70
C MET A 47 3.67 -11.16 5.79
N GLY A 48 3.53 -12.45 5.48
CA GLY A 48 3.09 -13.50 6.41
C GLY A 48 1.59 -13.48 6.75
N GLU A 49 1.21 -14.17 7.82
CA GLU A 49 -0.16 -14.25 8.37
C GLU A 49 -0.52 -13.01 9.20
N ASP A 50 -1.82 -12.81 9.46
CA ASP A 50 -2.26 -11.67 10.28
C ASP A 50 -1.84 -11.87 11.73
N LYS A 51 -1.36 -10.81 12.38
CA LYS A 51 -0.94 -10.89 13.78
C LYS A 51 -2.15 -10.99 14.70
N SER A 52 -2.08 -11.90 15.66
CA SER A 52 -3.04 -12.01 16.76
C SER A 52 -2.47 -11.36 18.03
N TYR A 53 -3.30 -11.17 19.06
CA TYR A 53 -2.83 -10.67 20.36
C TYR A 53 -1.87 -11.64 21.07
N GLU A 54 -1.82 -12.91 20.63
CA GLU A 54 -0.88 -13.93 21.12
C GLU A 54 0.52 -13.75 20.50
N ASP A 55 0.61 -13.08 19.34
CA ASP A 55 1.85 -12.71 18.65
C ASP A 55 2.05 -11.18 18.66
N TYR A 56 2.11 -10.61 19.87
CA TYR A 56 2.36 -9.18 20.07
C TYR A 56 3.86 -8.84 19.96
N SER A 57 4.47 -9.23 18.85
CA SER A 57 5.87 -8.88 18.51
C SER A 57 5.89 -8.19 17.16
N PHE A 58 6.55 -7.03 17.09
CA PHE A 58 6.79 -6.31 15.84
C PHE A 58 8.29 -6.30 15.57
N TYR A 59 8.70 -6.99 14.51
CA TYR A 59 10.10 -7.11 14.14
C TYR A 59 10.49 -6.07 13.09
N ALA A 60 11.76 -5.65 13.06
CA ALA A 60 12.21 -4.65 12.11
C ALA A 60 12.15 -5.16 10.66
N ASP A 61 12.39 -6.46 10.46
CA ASP A 61 12.27 -7.10 9.14
C ASP A 61 10.84 -7.06 8.60
N GLU A 62 9.83 -7.24 9.45
CA GLU A 62 8.41 -7.12 9.06
C GLU A 62 8.07 -5.72 8.55
N ILE A 63 8.53 -4.68 9.24
CA ILE A 63 8.33 -3.29 8.79
C ILE A 63 9.14 -3.01 7.52
N ASN A 64 10.36 -3.54 7.41
CA ASN A 64 11.16 -3.44 6.18
C ASN A 64 10.47 -4.07 4.97
N ARG A 65 9.70 -5.16 5.15
CA ARG A 65 8.88 -5.73 4.06
C ARG A 65 7.78 -4.77 3.61
N PHE A 66 7.18 -4.01 4.53
CA PHE A 66 6.22 -2.96 4.15
C PHE A 66 6.89 -1.89 3.30
N GLU A 67 8.05 -1.40 3.72
CA GLU A 67 8.86 -0.43 2.99
C GLU A 67 9.26 -0.92 1.60
N ALA A 68 9.75 -2.17 1.50
CA ALA A 68 10.10 -2.81 0.24
C ALA A 68 8.90 -2.94 -0.69
N ASN A 69 7.74 -3.36 -0.16
CA ASN A 69 6.52 -3.50 -0.96
C ASN A 69 6.02 -2.16 -1.52
N VAL A 70 6.11 -1.07 -0.75
CA VAL A 70 5.79 0.28 -1.26
C VAL A 70 6.71 0.65 -2.43
N GLU A 71 8.01 0.40 -2.28
CA GLU A 71 9.00 0.65 -3.34
C GLU A 71 8.72 -0.20 -4.58
N HIS A 72 8.46 -1.49 -4.41
CA HIS A 72 8.16 -2.38 -5.52
C HIS A 72 6.87 -2.01 -6.26
N ILE A 73 5.83 -1.58 -5.55
CA ILE A 73 4.60 -1.08 -6.20
C ILE A 73 4.92 0.16 -7.04
N CYS A 74 5.73 1.09 -6.53
CA CYS A 74 6.13 2.28 -7.28
C CYS A 74 6.95 1.93 -8.54
N GLN A 75 7.86 0.96 -8.44
CA GLN A 75 8.68 0.49 -9.56
C GLN A 75 7.85 -0.27 -10.61
N GLY A 76 6.88 -1.08 -10.18
CA GLY A 76 6.07 -1.92 -11.05
C GLY A 76 4.88 -1.22 -11.71
N THR A 77 4.46 -0.06 -11.21
CA THR A 77 3.26 0.65 -11.70
C THR A 77 3.58 2.01 -12.30
N PHE A 78 3.65 3.04 -11.46
CA PHE A 78 3.95 4.42 -11.80
C PHE A 78 4.83 4.99 -10.69
N PRO A 79 5.83 5.85 -11.01
CA PRO A 79 6.64 6.52 -10.02
C PRO A 79 5.79 7.53 -9.24
N PHE A 80 5.14 7.04 -8.19
CA PHE A 80 4.47 7.88 -7.21
C PHE A 80 5.52 8.70 -6.48
N GLN A 81 5.21 9.97 -6.16
CA GLN A 81 6.07 10.82 -5.33
C GLN A 81 6.01 10.40 -3.86
N VAL A 82 6.37 9.15 -3.59
CA VAL A 82 6.56 8.63 -2.24
C VAL A 82 7.94 9.08 -1.78
N ARG A 83 8.04 9.55 -0.54
CA ARG A 83 9.31 9.92 0.09
C ARG A 83 10.21 8.68 0.21
N GLU A 84 11.53 8.89 0.28
CA GLU A 84 12.53 7.80 0.30
C GLU A 84 12.23 6.70 1.32
N ARG A 85 12.48 5.46 0.90
CA ARG A 85 12.35 4.25 1.72
C ARG A 85 13.23 4.36 2.96
N GLN A 86 12.68 3.99 4.12
CA GLN A 86 13.48 3.82 5.33
C GLN A 86 13.85 2.34 5.52
N THR A 87 14.96 2.09 6.21
CA THR A 87 15.36 0.73 6.61
C THR A 87 15.56 0.72 8.11
N PHE A 88 14.89 -0.20 8.79
CA PHE A 88 14.93 -0.41 10.23
C PHE A 88 15.86 -1.56 10.56
N TYR A 89 16.53 -1.48 11.71
CA TYR A 89 17.46 -2.50 12.18
C TYR A 89 17.03 -3.02 13.54
N ASP A 90 17.30 -4.29 13.82
CA ASP A 90 17.04 -4.87 15.14
C ASP A 90 17.81 -4.11 16.24
N ASN A 91 17.21 -4.03 17.43
CA ASN A 91 17.71 -3.28 18.58
C ASN A 91 17.79 -1.75 18.40
N THR A 92 17.15 -1.19 17.37
CA THR A 92 16.94 0.26 17.24
C THR A 92 15.56 0.67 17.76
N PRO A 93 15.32 1.96 18.08
CA PRO A 93 14.00 2.42 18.45
C PRO A 93 12.96 2.04 17.40
N PHE A 94 11.80 1.58 17.86
CA PHE A 94 10.68 1.25 16.99
C PHE A 94 10.32 2.44 16.08
N ILE A 95 9.74 2.13 14.91
CA ILE A 95 9.32 3.13 13.91
C ILE A 95 8.53 4.27 14.58
N GLY A 96 8.99 5.51 14.33
CA GLY A 96 8.36 6.69 14.90
C GLY A 96 7.02 7.02 14.25
N TRP A 97 6.17 7.75 14.96
CA TRP A 97 4.87 8.22 14.46
C TRP A 97 4.96 9.00 13.13
N GLN A 98 6.03 9.77 12.92
CA GLN A 98 6.26 10.51 11.66
C GLN A 98 6.42 9.56 10.48
N GLU A 99 7.06 8.44 10.72
CA GLU A 99 7.40 7.46 9.71
C GLU A 99 6.20 6.55 9.42
N LEU A 100 5.41 6.23 10.43
CA LEU A 100 4.06 5.64 10.25
C LEU A 100 3.15 6.53 9.41
N ASN A 101 3.14 7.84 9.66
CA ASN A 101 2.38 8.79 8.83
C ASN A 101 2.85 8.79 7.38
N ARG A 102 4.18 8.76 7.14
CA ARG A 102 4.76 8.70 5.80
C ARG A 102 4.33 7.42 5.06
N LEU A 103 4.43 6.27 5.73
CA LEU A 103 4.06 4.97 5.16
C LEU A 103 2.56 4.90 4.83
N GLU A 104 1.70 5.30 5.75
CA GLU A 104 0.25 5.26 5.52
C GLU A 104 -0.22 6.31 4.49
N GLU A 105 0.44 7.47 4.41
CA GLU A 105 0.21 8.45 3.34
C GLU A 105 0.62 7.90 1.96
N ALA A 106 1.74 7.17 1.88
CA ALA A 106 2.16 6.49 0.65
C ALA A 106 1.10 5.48 0.18
N CYS A 107 0.61 4.63 1.09
CA CYS A 107 -0.47 3.68 0.81
C CYS A 107 -1.73 4.40 0.28
N ARG A 108 -2.15 5.49 0.93
CA ARG A 108 -3.31 6.29 0.53
C ARG A 108 -3.14 6.87 -0.89
N LEU A 109 -1.96 7.41 -1.18
CA LEU A 109 -1.65 8.02 -2.47
C LEU A 109 -1.65 6.96 -3.59
N MET A 110 -1.00 5.81 -3.36
CA MET A 110 -1.00 4.71 -4.32
C MET A 110 -2.42 4.19 -4.58
N TYR A 111 -3.18 3.90 -3.53
CA TYR A 111 -4.54 3.39 -3.66
C TYR A 111 -5.45 4.35 -4.44
N SER A 112 -5.47 5.63 -4.07
CA SER A 112 -6.32 6.63 -4.74
C SER A 112 -5.99 6.75 -6.24
N ASN A 113 -4.71 6.80 -6.60
CA ASN A 113 -4.30 6.88 -7.99
C ASN A 113 -4.67 5.62 -8.80
N LEU A 114 -4.41 4.43 -8.24
CA LEU A 114 -4.78 3.16 -8.89
C LEU A 114 -6.30 3.07 -9.07
N LYS A 115 -7.06 3.45 -8.05
CA LYS A 115 -8.52 3.40 -8.08
C LYS A 115 -9.12 4.35 -9.11
N SER A 116 -8.64 5.60 -9.16
CA SER A 116 -9.09 6.57 -10.17
C SER A 116 -8.81 6.09 -11.59
N ARG A 117 -7.70 5.36 -11.82
CA ARG A 117 -7.39 4.77 -13.13
C ARG A 117 -8.28 3.58 -13.48
N GLU A 118 -8.57 2.72 -12.51
CA GLU A 118 -9.51 1.62 -12.68
C GLU A 118 -10.90 2.13 -13.07
N GLU A 119 -11.40 3.16 -12.37
CA GLU A 119 -12.70 3.79 -12.64
C GLU A 119 -12.71 4.56 -13.95
N GLY A 120 -11.64 5.31 -14.25
CA GLY A 120 -11.51 6.05 -15.51
C GLY A 120 -11.50 5.13 -16.74
N ARG A 121 -10.84 3.97 -16.67
CA ARG A 121 -10.85 2.99 -17.78
C ARG A 121 -12.24 2.39 -18.02
N LYS A 122 -13.02 2.13 -16.96
CA LYS A 122 -14.39 1.60 -17.10
C LYS A 122 -15.32 2.54 -17.87
N MET A 123 -15.10 3.86 -17.78
CA MET A 123 -15.91 4.84 -18.51
C MET A 123 -15.49 5.05 -19.99
N LEU A 124 -14.34 4.54 -20.43
CA LEU A 124 -13.83 4.77 -21.80
C LEU A 124 -14.34 3.75 -22.83
N ALA A 125 -15.26 2.85 -22.48
CA ALA A 125 -15.90 1.96 -23.43
C ALA A 125 -16.97 2.72 -24.25
N PHE A 126 -16.57 3.38 -25.34
CA PHE A 126 -17.51 3.87 -26.34
C PHE A 126 -17.43 3.02 -27.62
N THR A 127 -18.58 2.53 -28.07
CA THR A 127 -18.68 1.78 -29.33
C THR A 127 -18.82 2.77 -30.48
N LEU A 128 -17.77 2.91 -31.30
CA LEU A 128 -17.87 3.55 -32.61
C LEU A 128 -18.61 2.57 -33.56
N ASN A 129 -19.94 2.56 -33.48
CA ASN A 129 -20.74 2.04 -34.60
C ASN A 129 -20.62 3.06 -35.72
N GLY A 130 -19.59 2.90 -36.56
CA GLY A 130 -19.46 3.57 -37.83
C GLY A 130 -20.69 3.22 -38.67
N GLY A 131 -21.63 4.15 -38.73
CA GLY A 131 -22.77 4.05 -39.64
C GLY A 131 -22.25 3.87 -41.05
N LEU A 132 -22.76 2.84 -41.75
CA LEU A 132 -22.60 2.73 -43.19
C LEU A 132 -23.04 4.05 -43.83
N PHE A 133 -22.10 4.73 -44.48
CA PHE A 133 -22.40 5.79 -45.43
C PHE A 133 -22.27 5.19 -46.82
N GLY A 134 -23.40 5.11 -47.54
CA GLY A 134 -23.46 4.95 -49.00
C GLY A 134 -23.54 3.51 -49.49
#